data_AF-A0A9P0XEU0-F1
#
_entry.id   AF-A0A9P0XEU0-F1
#
_cell.length_a   1.000
_cell.length_b   1.000
_cell.length_c   1.000
_cell.angle_alpha   90.00
_cell.angle_beta   90.00
_cell.angle_gamma   90.00
#
_symmetry.space_group_name_H-M   'P 1'
#
loop_
_entity.id
_entity.type
_entity.pdbx_description
1 polymer ?
#
loop_
_entity_poly.entity_id
_entity_poly.type
_entity_poly.pdbx_seq_one_letter_code
_entity_poly.pdbx_strand_id
1 'polypeptide(L)' 'MDLSDAVIGKVTLISTFTIFTLFVIWVNSYTFFDSDLYVYKYIPNPQWVLMFCAVWGLFFIGGLISFTLFHLYPYL' A
#
# COMPACT_ATOMS: atom_id res chain seq x y z
N MET A 1 -27.22 5.13 -12.16
CA MET A 1 -27.26 4.23 -10.99
C MET A 1 -26.24 4.80 -10.02
N ASP A 2 -26.69 5.70 -9.15
CA ASP A 2 -25.81 6.31 -8.15
C ASP A 2 -25.51 5.24 -7.11
N LEU A 3 -24.26 4.78 -7.09
CA LEU A 3 -23.80 3.85 -6.07
C LEU A 3 -23.83 4.62 -4.74
N SER A 4 -24.48 4.05 -3.72
CA SER A 4 -24.45 4.64 -2.37
C SER A 4 -23.01 4.85 -1.92
N ASP A 5 -22.70 6.03 -1.38
CA ASP A 5 -21.37 6.39 -0.86
C ASP A 5 -20.81 5.33 0.11
N ALA A 6 -21.68 4.67 0.86
CA ALA A 6 -21.31 3.56 1.75
C ALA A 6 -20.73 2.35 1.01
N VAL A 7 -21.21 2.07 -0.20
CA VAL A 7 -20.70 0.99 -1.06
C VAL A 7 -19.35 1.38 -1.66
N ILE A 8 -19.22 2.63 -2.13
CA ILE A 8 -17.95 3.16 -2.66
C ILE A 8 -16.88 3.11 -1.57
N GLY A 9 -17.19 3.58 -0.36
CA GLY A 9 -16.27 3.54 0.77
C GLY A 9 -15.82 2.13 1.13
N LYS A 10 -16.73 1.15 1.14
CA LYS A 10 -16.38 -0.26 1.41
C LYS A 10 -15.48 -0.86 0.32
N VAL A 11 -15.76 -0.59 -0.96
CA VAL A 11 -14.96 -1.09 -2.07
C VAL A 11 -13.55 -0.49 -2.02
N THR A 12 -13.45 0.82 -1.77
CA THR A 12 -12.15 1.49 -1.58
C THR A 12 -11.41 0.88 -0.40
N LEU A 13 -12.05 0.71 0.76
CA LEU A 13 -11.38 0.16 1.95
C LEU A 13 -10.86 -1.27 1.71
N ILE A 14 -11.67 -2.14 1.10
CA ILE A 14 -11.31 -3.54 0.82
C ILE A 14 -10.18 -3.62 -0.21
N SER A 15 -10.25 -2.83 -1.28
CA SER A 15 -9.21 -2.81 -2.31
C SER A 15 -7.88 -2.28 -1.75
N THR A 16 -7.92 -1.18 -1.01
CA THR A 16 -6.76 -0.59 -0.33
C THR A 16 -6.15 -1.56 0.68
N PHE A 17 -6.96 -2.25 1.48
CA PHE A 17 -6.50 -3.26 2.43
C PHE A 17 -5.88 -4.49 1.76
N THR A 18 -6.46 -4.95 0.65
CA THR A 18 -5.95 -6.11 -0.10
C THR A 18 -4.60 -5.80 -0.74
N ILE A 19 -4.49 -4.64 -1.40
CA ILE A 19 -3.23 -4.17 -1.98
C ILE A 19 -2.17 -4.04 -0.90
N PHE A 20 -2.52 -3.43 0.24
CA PHE A 20 -1.62 -3.28 1.38
C PHE A 20 -1.14 -4.62 1.93
N THR A 21 -2.04 -5.58 2.13
CA THR A 21 -1.69 -6.90 2.67
C THR A 21 -0.74 -7.64 1.73
N LEU A 22 -1.01 -7.64 0.42
CA LEU A 22 -0.12 -8.23 -0.57
C LEU A 22 1.25 -7.54 -0.58
N PHE A 23 1.28 -6.21 -0.45
CA PHE A 23 2.52 -5.44 -0.40
C PHE A 23 3.31 -5.72 0.88
N VAL A 24 2.66 -5.74 2.03
CA VAL A 24 3.28 -6.06 3.32
C VAL A 24 3.87 -7.46 3.28
N ILE A 25 3.13 -8.46 2.77
CA ILE A 25 3.64 -9.82 2.63
C ILE A 25 4.86 -9.83 1.70
N TRP A 26 4.80 -9.16 0.56
CA TRP A 26 5.94 -9.07 -0.37
C TRP A 26 7.16 -8.46 0.32
N VAL A 27 7.02 -7.28 0.92
CA VAL A 27 8.13 -6.51 1.51
C VAL A 27 8.74 -7.24 2.70
N ASN A 28 7.93 -7.83 3.57
CA ASN A 28 8.44 -8.61 4.71
C ASN A 28 9.05 -9.93 4.27
N SER A 29 8.55 -10.55 3.19
CA SER A 29 9.18 -11.73 2.61
C SER A 29 10.51 -11.40 1.92
N TYR A 30 10.70 -10.14 1.48
CA TYR A 30 11.92 -9.66 0.80
C TYR A 30 13.19 -9.86 1.64
N THR A 31 13.11 -9.66 2.97
CA THR A 31 14.23 -9.93 3.88
C THR A 31 14.57 -11.41 4.03
N PHE A 32 13.67 -12.30 3.64
CA PHE A 32 13.87 -13.76 3.69
C PHE A 32 14.19 -14.38 2.32
N PHE A 33 14.16 -13.60 1.24
CA PHE A 33 14.58 -14.06 -0.08
C PHE A 33 16.10 -13.96 -0.21
N ASP A 34 16.75 -15.12 -0.12
CA ASP A 34 18.18 -15.29 -0.27
C ASP A 34 18.70 -14.79 -1.63
N SER A 35 19.98 -14.44 -1.66
CA SER A 35 20.75 -13.82 -2.76
C SER A 35 20.75 -14.59 -4.09
N ASP A 36 20.19 -15.81 -4.13
CA ASP A 36 20.14 -16.69 -5.30
C ASP A 36 18.89 -16.50 -6.18
N LEU A 37 17.96 -15.61 -5.82
CA LEU A 37 16.78 -15.35 -6.65
C LEU A 37 17.09 -14.43 -7.85
N TYR A 38 16.61 -14.83 -9.03
CA TYR A 38 16.74 -14.18 -10.35
C TYR A 38 16.49 -12.65 -10.38
N VAL A 39 15.79 -12.12 -9.36
CA VAL A 39 15.45 -10.70 -9.18
C VAL A 39 16.67 -9.85 -8.79
N TYR A 40 17.63 -10.40 -8.05
CA TYR A 40 18.87 -9.70 -7.67
C TYR A 40 19.78 -9.38 -8.87
N LYS A 41 19.57 -10.05 -10.01
CA LYS A 41 20.29 -9.76 -11.26
C LYS A 41 19.86 -8.43 -11.89
N TYR A 42 18.65 -7.95 -11.59
CA TYR A 42 18.08 -6.72 -12.15
C TYR A 42 18.06 -5.55 -11.18
N ILE A 43 18.30 -5.78 -9.88
CA ILE A 43 18.28 -4.75 -8.86
C ILE A 43 19.66 -4.68 -8.18
N PRO A 44 20.49 -3.67 -8.51
CA PRO A 44 21.88 -3.62 -8.12
C PRO A 44 22.12 -3.32 -6.64
N ASN A 45 21.13 -2.77 -5.91
CA ASN A 45 21.27 -2.52 -4.48
C ASN A 45 19.92 -2.66 -3.74
N PRO A 46 19.81 -3.58 -2.76
CA PRO A 46 18.57 -3.86 -2.02
C PRO A 46 18.08 -2.67 -1.17
N GLN A 47 18.94 -1.70 -0.85
CA GLN A 47 18.53 -0.49 -0.12
C GLN A 47 17.51 0.37 -0.90
N TRP A 48 17.57 0.36 -2.24
CA TRP A 48 16.61 1.09 -3.06
C TRP A 48 15.21 0.51 -2.97
N VAL A 49 15.10 -0.81 -2.86
CA VAL A 49 13.82 -1.51 -2.70
C VAL A 49 13.22 -1.17 -1.35
N LEU A 50 14.03 -1.20 -0.28
CA LEU A 50 13.60 -0.79 1.06
C LEU A 50 13.14 0.66 1.10
N MET A 51 13.87 1.57 0.46
CA MET A 51 13.52 2.98 0.39
C MET A 51 12.23 3.20 -0.41
N PHE A 52 12.06 2.51 -1.55
CA PHE A 52 10.82 2.53 -2.32
C PHE A 52 9.63 2.04 -1.50
N CYS A 53 9.80 0.96 -0.73
CA CYS A 53 8.77 0.44 0.16
C CYS A 53 8.40 1.41 1.28
N ALA A 54 9.40 2.06 1.90
CA ALA A 54 9.15 3.05 2.94
C ALA A 54 8.39 4.27 2.41
N VAL A 55 8.78 4.78 1.24
CA VAL A 55 8.10 5.91 0.58
C VAL A 55 6.67 5.52 0.20
N TRP A 56 6.46 4.33 -0.37
CA TRP A 56 5.14 3.86 -0.77
C TRP A 56 4.21 3.63 0.43
N GLY A 57 4.73 3.07 1.52
CA GLY A 57 3.99 2.94 2.78
C GLY A 57 3.57 4.29 3.36
N LEU A 58 4.42 5.31 3.23
CA LEU A 58 4.11 6.67 3.67
C LEU A 58 3.01 7.31 2.83
N PHE A 59 3.04 7.14 1.50
CA PHE A 59 1.95 7.56 0.61
C PHE A 59 0.64 6.83 0.90
N PHE A 60 0.70 5.55 1.23
CA PHE A 60 -0.48 4.76 1.58
C PHE A 60 -1.15 5.25 2.86
N ILE A 61 -0.37 5.44 3.94
CA ILE A 61 -0.88 5.98 5.21
C ILE A 61 -1.41 7.40 5.00
N GLY A 62 -0.69 8.25 4.27
CA GLY A 62 -1.15 9.60 3.93
C GLY A 62 -2.44 9.61 3.11
N GLY A 63 -2.60 8.65 2.19
CA GLY A 63 -3.81 8.46 1.40
C GLY A 63 -5.01 8.06 2.26
N LEU A 64 -4.82 7.13 3.21
CA LEU A 64 -5.86 6.75 4.17
C LEU A 64 -6.27 7.94 5.05
N ILE A 65 -5.30 8.69 5.59
CA ILE A 65 -5.59 9.88 6.40
C ILE A 65 -6.38 10.91 5.58
N SER A 66 -5.97 11.18 4.35
CA SER A 66 -6.66 12.14 3.47
C SER A 66 -8.08 11.67 3.14
N PHE A 67 -8.25 10.38 2.85
CA PHE A 67 -9.56 9.77 2.60
C PHE A 67 -10.49 9.88 3.82
N THR A 68 -9.95 9.62 5.02
CA THR A 68 -10.66 9.74 6.28
C THR A 68 -11.07 11.19 6.55
N LEU A 69 -10.15 12.15 6.37
CA LEU A 69 -10.45 13.58 6.53
C LEU A 69 -11.50 14.07 5.54
N PHE A 70 -11.43 13.64 4.27
CA PHE A 70 -12.42 14.00 3.26
C PHE A 70 -13.84 13.54 3.64
N HIS A 71 -13.97 12.33 4.19
CA HIS A 71 -15.27 11.81 4.64
C HIS A 71 -15.76 12.41 5.96
N LEU A 72 -14.85 12.87 6.83
CA LEU A 72 -15.19 13.51 8.10
C LEU A 72 -15.52 15.00 7.95
N TYR A 73 -14.96 15.68 6.95
CA TYR A 73 -15.18 17.11 6.70
C TYR A 73 -16.66 17.56 6.69
N PRO A 74 -17.61 16.85 6.05
CA PRO A 74 -19.02 17.26 6.08
C PRO A 74 -19.72 17.07 7.44
N TYR A 75 -19.07 16.43 8.41
CA TYR A 75 -19.61 16.17 9.76
C TYR A 75 -18.89 16.96 10.87
N LEU A 76 -17.97 17.86 10.50
CA LEU A 76 -17.20 18.76 11.38
C LEU A 76 -17.71 20.20 11.25
#